data_AF-A0A7I7JUL5-F1
#
_entry.id   AF-A0A7I7JUL5-F1
#
_cell.length_a   1.000
_cell.length_b   1.000
_cell.length_c   1.000
_cell.angle_alpha   90.00
_cell.angle_beta   90.00
_cell.angle_gamma   90.00
#
_symmetry.space_group_name_H-M   'P 1'
#
loop_
_entity.id
_entity.type
_entity.pdbx_description
1 polymer ?
#
loop_
_entity_poly.entity_id
_entity_poly.type
_entity_poly.pdbx_seq_one_letter_code
_entity_poly.pdbx_strand_id
1 'polypeptide(L)'
;MAMNLLHRRCCSSRRWARQVEDQLVPWALTGVDLGDDVLEIGPGYGANIKVLIDRAARYTAVEIDPVLAERLQGEYGSRARIINGDGTATGLPAGAFSAVVCFTMLHHVPTPELQDRLFAEAFRVLRPGGVFAGSDGVPSWHFRLLHFRDTYNPMPPESLPDRLRHSGFTDVAVATAAGRQRWRAVKR
;
A
#
# COMPACT_ATOMS: atom_id res chain seq x y z
N MET A 1 -7.62 -15.01 -4.09
CA MET A 1 -7.26 -14.72 -5.49
C MET A 1 -5.94 -15.43 -5.78
N ALA A 2 -5.77 -16.05 -6.95
CA ALA A 2 -4.63 -16.95 -7.18
C ALA A 2 -3.44 -16.22 -7.82
N MET A 3 -2.43 -15.89 -7.01
CA MET A 3 -1.12 -15.41 -7.50
C MET A 3 -0.38 -16.52 -8.27
N ASN A 4 0.21 -16.20 -9.42
CA ASN A 4 1.04 -17.14 -10.20
C ASN A 4 2.28 -17.60 -9.38
N LEU A 5 2.71 -18.85 -9.51
CA LEU A 5 3.85 -19.47 -8.81
C LEU A 5 5.18 -18.73 -9.00
N LEU A 6 5.46 -18.21 -10.21
CA LEU A 6 6.68 -17.43 -10.49
C LEU A 6 6.65 -16.09 -9.78
N HIS A 7 5.51 -15.40 -9.83
CA HIS A 7 5.28 -14.15 -9.14
C HIS A 7 5.34 -14.33 -7.60
N ARG A 8 4.70 -15.38 -7.06
CA ARG A 8 4.86 -15.78 -5.64
C ARG A 8 6.32 -16.01 -5.29
N ARG A 9 7.11 -16.70 -6.12
CA ARG A 9 8.53 -16.95 -5.85
C ARG A 9 9.37 -15.68 -5.86
N CYS A 10 9.11 -14.73 -6.75
CA CYS A 10 9.78 -13.43 -6.75
C CYS A 10 9.40 -12.62 -5.51
N CYS A 11 8.11 -12.48 -5.22
CA CYS A 11 7.60 -11.70 -4.08
C CYS A 11 7.90 -12.32 -2.70
N SER A 12 8.01 -13.65 -2.62
CA SER A 12 8.44 -14.36 -1.41
C SER A 12 9.96 -14.54 -1.29
N SER A 13 10.75 -14.06 -2.26
CA SER A 13 12.21 -14.19 -2.20
C SER A 13 12.79 -13.24 -1.15
N ARG A 14 13.73 -13.73 -0.33
CA ARG A 14 14.48 -12.90 0.64
C ARG A 14 15.21 -11.72 -0.01
N ARG A 15 15.53 -11.82 -1.30
CA ARG A 15 16.21 -10.77 -2.08
C ARG A 15 15.25 -9.62 -2.45
N TRP A 16 14.01 -9.95 -2.84
CA TRP A 16 12.97 -8.94 -3.06
C TRP A 16 12.59 -8.25 -1.75
N ALA A 17 12.37 -9.01 -0.68
CA ALA A 17 12.08 -8.47 0.64
C ALA A 17 13.15 -7.45 1.07
N ARG A 18 14.45 -7.81 1.00
CA ARG A 18 15.55 -6.87 1.31
C ARG A 18 15.57 -5.64 0.40
N GLN A 19 15.35 -5.79 -0.90
CA GLN A 19 15.38 -4.63 -1.81
C GLN A 19 14.20 -3.67 -1.59
N VAL A 20 13.02 -4.20 -1.22
CA VAL A 20 11.87 -3.40 -0.80
C VAL A 20 12.17 -2.71 0.53
N GLU A 21 12.70 -3.45 1.51
CA GLU A 21 13.08 -2.96 2.83
C GLU A 21 14.14 -1.84 2.75
N ASP A 22 15.20 -2.04 1.98
CA ASP A 22 16.39 -1.17 1.98
C ASP A 22 16.26 0.05 1.07
N GLN A 23 15.40 0.01 0.05
CA GLN A 23 15.36 1.05 -0.98
C GLN A 23 13.95 1.59 -1.27
N LEU A 24 12.95 0.72 -1.39
CA LEU A 24 11.60 1.16 -1.78
C LEU A 24 10.96 1.99 -0.66
N VAL A 25 10.85 1.42 0.55
CA VAL A 25 10.15 2.07 1.67
C VAL A 25 10.84 3.38 2.07
N PRO A 26 12.18 3.44 2.24
CA PRO A 26 12.87 4.70 2.54
C PRO A 26 12.66 5.77 1.46
N TRP A 27 12.74 5.40 0.18
CA TRP A 27 12.49 6.34 -0.91
C TRP A 27 11.04 6.80 -0.94
N ALA A 28 10.07 5.88 -0.84
CA ALA A 28 8.66 6.22 -0.91
C ALA A 28 8.22 7.12 0.25
N LEU A 29 8.85 6.99 1.42
CA LEU A 29 8.56 7.78 2.62
C LEU A 29 9.49 8.97 2.86
N THR A 30 10.38 9.30 1.92
CA THR A 30 11.25 10.48 2.08
C THR A 30 10.41 11.75 2.20
N GLY A 31 10.52 12.47 3.32
CA GLY A 31 9.73 13.67 3.60
C GLY A 31 8.27 13.39 4.00
N VAL A 32 7.94 12.16 4.36
CA VAL A 32 6.62 11.77 4.87
C VAL A 32 6.72 11.58 6.39
N ASP A 33 5.96 12.37 7.14
CA ASP A 33 5.71 12.13 8.55
C ASP A 33 4.52 11.19 8.71
N LEU A 34 4.77 10.00 9.25
CA LEU A 34 3.75 8.98 9.44
C LEU A 34 2.90 9.21 10.70
N GLY A 35 3.33 10.06 11.63
CA GLY A 35 2.65 10.27 12.90
C GLY A 35 2.67 9.06 13.83
N ASP A 36 1.62 8.94 14.65
CA ASP A 36 1.53 8.00 15.77
C ASP A 36 0.74 6.71 15.47
N ASP A 37 -0.11 6.72 14.45
CA ASP A 37 -1.03 5.64 14.09
C ASP A 37 -1.06 5.40 12.58
N VAL A 38 -0.53 4.25 12.16
CA VAL A 38 -0.36 3.89 10.76
C VAL A 38 -1.27 2.72 10.39
N LEU A 39 -2.00 2.88 9.29
CA LEU A 39 -2.69 1.80 8.60
C LEU A 39 -1.93 1.42 7.32
N GLU A 40 -1.51 0.17 7.20
CA GLU A 40 -1.06 -0.40 5.92
C GLU A 40 -2.19 -1.18 5.24
N ILE A 41 -2.48 -0.85 3.98
CA ILE A 41 -3.42 -1.60 3.13
C ILE A 41 -2.63 -2.51 2.20
N GLY A 42 -2.92 -3.81 2.27
CA GLY A 42 -2.29 -4.85 1.43
C GLY A 42 -0.81 -5.10 1.78
N PRO A 43 -0.47 -5.49 3.02
CA PRO A 43 0.90 -5.80 3.43
C PRO A 43 1.49 -7.04 2.73
N GLY A 44 0.65 -7.92 2.16
CA GLY A 44 1.07 -9.14 1.50
C GLY A 44 1.88 -10.06 2.42
N TYR A 45 3.15 -10.28 2.08
CA TYR A 45 4.07 -11.10 2.89
C TYR A 45 4.71 -10.35 4.07
N GLY A 46 4.36 -9.08 4.32
CA GLY A 46 4.84 -8.31 5.47
C GLY A 46 6.23 -7.70 5.30
N ALA A 47 6.75 -7.61 4.08
CA ALA A 47 8.07 -7.02 3.82
C ALA A 47 8.17 -5.57 4.34
N ASN A 48 7.10 -4.78 4.20
CA ASN A 48 7.10 -3.40 4.68
C ASN A 48 6.85 -3.31 6.19
N ILE A 49 6.03 -4.21 6.77
CA ILE A 49 5.73 -4.23 8.20
C ILE A 49 7.02 -4.22 9.01
N LYS A 50 8.00 -5.04 8.63
CA LYS A 50 9.30 -5.10 9.30
C LYS A 50 10.04 -3.75 9.40
N VAL A 51 9.82 -2.84 8.44
CA VAL A 51 10.46 -1.52 8.39
C VAL A 51 9.59 -0.43 9.01
N LEU A 52 8.28 -0.59 8.93
CA LEU A 52 7.31 0.45 9.31
C LEU A 52 6.80 0.31 10.73
N ILE A 53 6.78 -0.90 11.29
CA ILE A 53 6.17 -1.19 12.59
C ILE A 53 6.81 -0.39 13.73
N ASP A 54 8.11 -0.08 13.63
CA ASP A 54 8.84 0.69 14.65
C ASP A 54 8.86 2.21 14.33
N ARG A 55 8.19 2.65 13.25
CA ARG A 55 8.12 4.08 12.87
C ARG A 55 6.88 4.81 13.41
N ALA A 56 5.96 4.09 14.03
CA ALA A 56 4.76 4.64 14.65
C ALA A 56 4.46 3.91 15.96
N ALA A 57 3.72 4.57 16.86
CA ALA A 57 3.35 3.97 18.14
C ALA A 57 2.30 2.86 17.98
N ARG A 58 1.44 2.97 16.95
CA ARG A 58 0.41 1.99 16.62
C ARG A 58 0.49 1.63 15.14
N TYR A 59 0.40 0.33 14.87
CA TYR A 59 0.43 -0.22 13.52
C TYR A 59 -0.77 -1.15 13.31
N THR A 60 -1.57 -0.85 12.28
CA THR A 60 -2.67 -1.71 11.82
C THR A 60 -2.40 -2.11 10.37
N ALA A 61 -2.68 -3.37 10.02
CA ALA A 61 -2.58 -3.85 8.65
C ALA A 61 -3.87 -4.54 8.22
N VAL A 62 -4.35 -4.24 7.00
CA VAL A 62 -5.52 -4.89 6.39
C VAL A 62 -5.08 -5.71 5.20
N GLU A 63 -5.30 -7.02 5.25
CA GLU A 63 -4.92 -7.98 4.21
C GLU A 63 -6.13 -8.81 3.77
N ILE A 64 -6.37 -8.90 2.46
CA ILE A 64 -7.55 -9.57 1.90
C ILE A 64 -7.39 -11.08 1.85
N ASP A 65 -6.16 -11.59 1.70
CA ASP A 65 -5.89 -13.03 1.71
C ASP A 65 -5.85 -13.56 3.16
N PRO A 66 -6.77 -14.46 3.55
CA PRO A 66 -6.84 -14.96 4.93
C PRO A 66 -5.59 -15.75 5.34
N VAL A 67 -4.92 -16.44 4.41
CA VAL A 67 -3.71 -17.22 4.71
C VAL A 67 -2.53 -16.29 4.99
N LEU A 68 -2.43 -15.18 4.23
CA LEU A 68 -1.41 -14.17 4.50
C LEU A 68 -1.71 -13.40 5.79
N ALA A 69 -2.98 -13.03 6.02
CA ALA A 69 -3.39 -12.36 7.26
C ALA A 69 -3.09 -13.21 8.50
N GLU A 70 -3.41 -14.51 8.48
CA GLU A 70 -3.09 -15.43 9.58
C GLU A 70 -1.58 -15.54 9.81
N ARG A 71 -0.80 -15.65 8.74
CA ARG A 71 0.66 -15.66 8.84
C ARG A 71 1.20 -14.38 9.47
N LEU A 72 0.74 -13.21 9.02
CA LEU A 72 1.14 -11.92 9.56
C LEU A 72 0.73 -11.78 11.03
N GLN A 73 -0.45 -12.29 11.40
CA GLN A 73 -0.90 -12.33 12.78
C GLN A 73 0.05 -13.18 13.65
N GLY A 74 0.51 -14.33 13.16
CA GLY A 74 1.50 -15.16 13.85
C GLY A 74 2.88 -14.50 14.00
N GLU A 75 3.33 -13.77 12.98
CA GLU A 75 4.65 -13.11 12.97
C GLU A 75 4.68 -11.77 13.72
N TYR A 76 3.62 -10.96 13.64
CA TYR A 76 3.59 -9.57 14.11
C TYR A 76 2.47 -9.22 15.07
N GLY A 77 1.55 -10.15 15.39
CA GLY A 77 0.35 -9.88 16.17
C GLY A 77 0.57 -9.35 17.60
N SER A 78 1.78 -9.51 18.15
CA SER A 78 2.15 -8.91 19.44
C SER A 78 2.56 -7.44 19.36
N ARG A 79 2.83 -6.93 18.15
CA ARG A 79 3.30 -5.56 17.88
C ARG A 79 2.39 -4.78 16.93
N ALA A 80 1.53 -5.45 16.18
CA ALA A 80 0.61 -4.85 15.22
C ALA A 80 -0.77 -5.49 15.30
N ARG A 81 -1.80 -4.72 14.96
CA ARG A 81 -3.16 -5.22 14.74
C ARG A 81 -3.29 -5.70 13.29
N ILE A 82 -3.44 -7.00 13.08
CA ILE A 82 -3.66 -7.57 11.74
C ILE A 82 -5.15 -7.84 11.55
N ILE A 83 -5.70 -7.41 10.41
CA ILE A 83 -7.10 -7.55 10.06
C ILE A 83 -7.16 -8.30 8.72
N ASN A 84 -7.84 -9.44 8.71
CA ASN A 84 -8.28 -10.02 7.45
C ASN A 84 -9.49 -9.23 6.94
N GLY A 85 -9.34 -8.49 5.85
CA GLY A 85 -10.39 -7.57 5.37
C GLY A 85 -10.11 -6.95 4.01
N ASP A 86 -11.12 -6.29 3.47
CA ASP A 86 -11.05 -5.59 2.18
C ASP A 86 -10.58 -4.14 2.39
N GLY A 87 -9.47 -3.78 1.74
CA GLY A 87 -8.93 -2.42 1.76
C GLY A 87 -9.83 -1.34 1.15
N THR A 88 -10.85 -1.73 0.38
CA THR A 88 -11.86 -0.82 -0.19
C THR A 88 -13.02 -0.53 0.78
N ALA A 89 -13.14 -1.31 1.85
CA ALA A 89 -14.18 -1.19 2.87
C ALA A 89 -13.71 -1.84 4.19
N THR A 90 -12.76 -1.19 4.87
CA THR A 90 -12.03 -1.79 6.00
C THR A 90 -12.88 -2.02 7.25
N GLY A 91 -14.02 -1.33 7.37
CA GLY A 91 -14.83 -1.29 8.58
C GLY A 91 -14.18 -0.52 9.74
N LEU A 92 -13.02 0.11 9.52
CA LEU A 92 -12.32 0.90 10.54
C LEU A 92 -13.02 2.25 10.79
N PRO A 93 -12.90 2.82 12.00
CA PRO A 93 -13.46 4.13 12.30
C PRO A 93 -12.90 5.22 11.37
N ALA A 94 -13.77 6.15 10.98
CA ALA A 94 -13.34 7.33 10.23
C ALA A 94 -12.45 8.23 11.11
N GLY A 95 -11.46 8.91 10.52
CA GLY A 95 -10.65 9.87 11.27
C GLY A 95 -9.68 9.29 12.30
N ALA A 96 -9.39 7.99 12.23
CA ALA A 96 -8.62 7.29 13.27
C ALA A 96 -7.10 7.31 13.04
N PHE A 97 -6.65 7.32 11.79
CA PHE A 97 -5.24 7.12 11.46
C PHE A 97 -4.53 8.42 11.13
N SER A 98 -3.27 8.54 11.57
CA SER A 98 -2.38 9.64 11.19
C SER A 98 -1.77 9.46 9.80
N ALA A 99 -1.56 8.20 9.39
CA ALA A 99 -1.15 7.89 8.04
C ALA A 99 -1.81 6.59 7.53
N VAL A 100 -2.05 6.55 6.23
CA VAL A 100 -2.41 5.34 5.50
C VAL A 100 -1.30 5.10 4.48
N VAL A 101 -0.82 3.87 4.40
CA VAL A 101 0.25 3.49 3.48
C VAL A 101 -0.12 2.28 2.64
N CYS A 102 0.44 2.22 1.44
CA CYS A 102 0.16 1.20 0.45
C CYS A 102 1.37 1.04 -0.48
N PHE A 103 1.97 -0.14 -0.55
CA PHE A 103 3.19 -0.37 -1.34
C PHE A 103 3.07 -1.58 -2.24
N THR A 104 3.30 -1.39 -3.54
CA THR A 104 3.37 -2.43 -4.57
C THR A 104 2.16 -3.36 -4.54
N MET A 105 0.96 -2.81 -4.31
CA MET A 105 -0.27 -3.59 -4.30
C MET A 105 -1.41 -3.00 -5.14
N LEU A 106 -1.45 -1.68 -5.41
CA LEU A 106 -2.60 -1.07 -6.12
C LEU A 106 -2.86 -1.69 -7.48
N HIS A 107 -1.82 -2.11 -8.20
CA HIS A 107 -1.95 -2.81 -9.48
C HIS A 107 -2.63 -4.20 -9.40
N HIS A 108 -2.75 -4.78 -8.20
CA HIS A 108 -3.53 -6.00 -7.96
C HIS A 108 -5.01 -5.73 -7.68
N VAL A 109 -5.43 -4.47 -7.55
CA VAL A 109 -6.84 -4.10 -7.40
C VAL A 109 -7.54 -4.24 -8.76
N PRO A 110 -8.54 -5.13 -8.91
CA PRO A 110 -9.03 -5.59 -10.21
C PRO A 110 -9.55 -4.52 -11.18
N THR A 111 -10.12 -3.43 -10.68
CA THR A 111 -10.70 -2.39 -11.53
C THR A 111 -10.32 -0.98 -11.05
N PRO A 112 -10.32 0.02 -11.95
CA PRO A 112 -10.15 1.42 -11.57
C PRO A 112 -11.14 1.87 -10.49
N GLU A 113 -12.40 1.44 -10.56
CA GLU A 113 -13.44 1.82 -9.59
C GLU A 113 -13.14 1.23 -8.20
N LEU A 114 -12.56 0.04 -8.12
CA LEU A 114 -12.09 -0.54 -6.86
C LEU A 114 -10.88 0.23 -6.30
N GLN A 115 -9.97 0.70 -7.16
CA GLN A 115 -8.86 1.56 -6.74
C GLN A 115 -9.38 2.91 -6.22
N ASP A 116 -10.37 3.51 -6.89
CA ASP A 116 -10.99 4.76 -6.42
C ASP A 116 -11.72 4.57 -5.10
N ARG A 117 -12.38 3.42 -4.89
CA ARG A 117 -12.95 3.05 -3.59
C ARG A 117 -11.89 2.90 -2.50
N LEU A 118 -10.73 2.30 -2.81
CA LEU A 118 -9.61 2.23 -1.89
C LEU A 118 -9.12 3.64 -1.51
N PHE A 119 -9.02 4.56 -2.47
CA PHE A 119 -8.65 5.95 -2.19
C PHE A 119 -9.66 6.67 -1.32
N ALA A 120 -10.95 6.49 -1.60
CA ALA A 120 -12.03 7.03 -0.78
C ALA A 120 -11.99 6.47 0.65
N GLU A 121 -11.70 5.18 0.80
CA GLU A 121 -11.58 4.51 2.10
C GLU A 121 -10.35 5.00 2.87
N ALA A 122 -9.19 5.11 2.22
CA ALA A 122 -7.99 5.70 2.80
C ALA A 122 -8.25 7.15 3.26
N PHE A 123 -8.94 7.95 2.45
CA PHE A 123 -9.36 9.29 2.84
C PHE A 123 -10.30 9.28 4.04
N ARG A 124 -11.29 8.38 4.08
CA ARG A 124 -12.27 8.30 5.17
C ARG A 124 -11.60 8.00 6.52
N VAL A 125 -10.71 7.01 6.56
CA VAL A 125 -10.08 6.54 7.80
C VAL A 125 -8.97 7.47 8.30
N LEU A 126 -8.40 8.31 7.45
CA LEU A 126 -7.44 9.34 7.87
C LEU A 126 -8.09 10.41 8.73
N ARG A 127 -7.39 10.88 9.76
CA ARG A 127 -7.72 12.12 10.47
C ARG A 127 -7.44 13.36 9.61
N PRO A 128 -8.07 14.52 9.88
CA PRO A 128 -7.63 15.78 9.30
C PRO A 128 -6.14 16.04 9.56
N GLY A 129 -5.42 16.49 8.54
CA GLY A 129 -3.96 16.60 8.52
C GLY A 129 -3.21 15.28 8.25
N GLY A 130 -3.91 14.15 8.16
CA GLY A 130 -3.30 12.84 7.93
C GLY A 130 -2.81 12.65 6.49
N VAL A 131 -1.82 11.76 6.32
CA VAL A 131 -1.15 11.53 5.03
C VAL A 131 -1.49 10.17 4.43
N PHE A 132 -1.78 10.14 3.14
CA PHE A 132 -1.78 8.93 2.33
C PHE A 132 -0.49 8.87 1.51
N ALA A 133 0.31 7.83 1.69
CA ALA A 133 1.59 7.69 1.00
C ALA A 133 1.81 6.26 0.49
N GLY A 134 2.59 6.12 -0.57
CA GLY A 134 2.81 4.79 -1.11
C GLY A 134 3.70 4.77 -2.34
N SER A 135 3.88 3.58 -2.87
CA SER A 135 4.62 3.37 -4.11
C SER A 135 4.06 2.21 -4.91
N ASP A 136 4.17 2.29 -6.23
CA ASP A 136 3.82 1.19 -7.12
C ASP A 136 4.71 1.17 -8.38
N GLY A 137 4.59 0.12 -9.19
CA GLY A 137 5.21 0.02 -10.51
C GLY A 137 4.58 0.98 -11.52
N VAL A 138 5.40 1.54 -12.40
CA VAL A 138 4.93 2.27 -13.58
C VAL A 138 4.59 1.24 -14.68
N PRO A 139 3.44 1.38 -15.37
CA PRO A 139 3.08 0.48 -16.46
C PRO A 139 4.21 0.35 -17.49
N SER A 140 4.69 -0.87 -17.74
CA SER A 140 5.68 -1.16 -18.78
C SER A 140 5.48 -2.56 -19.34
N TRP A 141 6.04 -2.83 -20.51
CA TRP A 141 5.96 -4.16 -21.13
C TRP A 141 6.59 -5.26 -20.24
N HIS A 142 7.73 -4.97 -19.61
CA HIS A 142 8.37 -5.89 -18.66
C HIS A 142 7.51 -6.12 -17.41
N PHE A 143 6.91 -5.07 -16.86
CA PHE A 143 6.04 -5.17 -15.69
C PHE A 143 4.80 -6.01 -16.01
N ARG A 144 4.22 -5.84 -17.21
CA ARG A 144 3.11 -6.69 -17.69
C ARG A 144 3.51 -8.16 -17.81
N LEU A 145 4.73 -8.46 -18.26
CA LEU A 145 5.22 -9.84 -18.38
C LEU A 145 5.35 -10.52 -17.00
N LEU A 146 5.81 -9.80 -15.99
CA LEU A 146 5.92 -10.30 -14.61
C LEU A 146 4.56 -10.68 -14.01
N HIS A 147 3.48 -10.05 -14.47
CA HIS A 147 2.11 -10.27 -14.00
C HIS A 147 1.29 -11.14 -14.95
N PHE A 148 1.94 -11.96 -15.79
CA PHE A 148 1.22 -12.85 -16.70
C PHE A 148 0.37 -13.88 -15.92
N ARG A 149 -0.95 -13.87 -16.20
CA ARG A 149 -2.01 -14.62 -15.49
C ARG A 149 -2.25 -14.18 -14.04
N ASP A 150 -1.92 -12.93 -13.73
CA ASP A 150 -2.26 -12.25 -12.47
C ASP A 150 -3.19 -11.07 -12.76
N THR A 151 -3.87 -10.55 -11.73
CA THR A 151 -4.52 -9.25 -11.82
C THR A 151 -3.47 -8.19 -12.06
N TYR A 152 -3.61 -7.45 -13.16
CA TYR A 152 -2.67 -6.42 -13.59
C TYR A 152 -3.43 -5.19 -14.06
N ASN A 153 -3.65 -4.26 -13.14
CA ASN A 153 -4.33 -2.99 -13.35
C ASN A 153 -3.43 -1.82 -12.90
N PRO A 154 -2.28 -1.59 -13.56
CA PRO A 154 -1.30 -0.62 -13.11
C PRO A 154 -1.82 0.80 -13.28
N MET A 155 -1.44 1.69 -12.36
CA MET A 155 -1.86 3.08 -12.42
C MET A 155 -0.86 3.94 -13.22
N PRO A 156 -1.28 4.64 -14.28
CA PRO A 156 -0.42 5.62 -14.93
C PRO A 156 -0.06 6.76 -13.95
N PRO A 157 1.21 7.19 -13.86
CA PRO A 157 1.61 8.30 -13.00
C PRO A 157 0.90 9.61 -13.34
N GLU A 158 0.54 9.80 -14.61
CA GLU A 158 -0.14 10.99 -15.12
C GLU A 158 -1.56 11.14 -14.56
N SER A 159 -2.26 10.02 -14.30
CA SER A 159 -3.66 10.03 -13.86
C SER A 159 -3.82 9.93 -12.35
N LEU A 160 -2.80 9.44 -11.64
CA LEU A 160 -2.83 9.27 -10.18
C LEU A 160 -3.13 10.58 -9.43
N PRO A 161 -2.54 11.74 -9.77
CA PRO A 161 -2.83 13.00 -9.06
C PRO A 161 -4.31 13.38 -9.07
N ASP A 162 -4.95 13.30 -10.24
CA ASP A 162 -6.34 13.72 -10.41
C ASP A 162 -7.31 12.75 -9.73
N ARG A 163 -7.00 11.45 -9.74
CA ARG A 163 -7.78 10.44 -9.01
C ARG A 163 -7.73 10.66 -7.49
N LEU A 164 -6.55 10.94 -6.95
CA LEU A 164 -6.40 11.26 -5.52
C LEU A 164 -7.17 12.54 -5.16
N ARG A 165 -7.10 13.58 -5.99
CA ARG A 165 -7.88 14.82 -5.81
C ARG A 165 -9.38 14.55 -5.85
N HIS A 166 -9.85 13.69 -6.75
CA HIS A 166 -11.25 13.32 -6.84
C HIS A 166 -11.77 12.63 -5.57
N SER A 167 -10.91 11.88 -4.87
CA SER A 167 -11.22 11.29 -3.55
C SER A 167 -11.16 12.29 -2.38
N GLY A 168 -10.87 13.57 -2.64
CA GLY A 168 -10.83 14.64 -1.64
C GLY A 168 -9.43 14.98 -1.11
N PHE A 169 -8.38 14.31 -1.59
CA PHE A 169 -7.02 14.62 -1.15
C PHE A 169 -6.52 15.96 -1.70
N THR A 170 -5.65 16.60 -0.92
CA THR A 170 -4.94 17.84 -1.24
C THR A 170 -3.43 17.62 -1.19
N ASP A 171 -2.63 18.62 -1.58
CA ASP A 171 -1.16 18.56 -1.58
C ASP A 171 -0.59 17.30 -2.23
N VAL A 172 -1.22 16.87 -3.34
CA VAL A 172 -0.87 15.64 -4.03
C VAL A 172 0.43 15.83 -4.79
N ALA A 173 1.43 15.02 -4.43
CA ALA A 173 2.73 14.94 -5.08
C ALA A 173 2.98 13.52 -5.56
N VAL A 174 3.34 13.38 -6.84
CA VAL A 174 3.72 12.11 -7.46
C VAL A 174 5.11 12.28 -8.06
N ALA A 175 5.98 11.29 -7.85
CA ALA A 175 7.31 11.26 -8.42
C ALA A 175 7.62 9.88 -8.99
N THR A 176 8.33 9.84 -10.12
CA THR A 176 8.74 8.60 -10.77
C THR A 176 10.26 8.44 -10.69
N ALA A 177 10.73 7.22 -10.49
CA ALA A 177 12.14 6.87 -10.52
C ALA A 177 12.31 5.38 -10.86
N ALA A 178 13.22 5.05 -11.78
CA ALA A 178 13.59 3.67 -12.12
C ALA A 178 12.39 2.72 -12.38
N GLY A 179 11.38 3.19 -13.13
CA GLY A 179 10.18 2.39 -13.46
C GLY A 179 9.20 2.20 -12.29
N ARG A 180 9.34 2.97 -11.22
CA ARG A 180 8.44 3.03 -10.07
C ARG A 180 7.89 4.44 -9.92
N GLN A 181 6.76 4.53 -9.23
CA GLN A 181 6.16 5.79 -8.81
C GLN A 181 5.96 5.76 -7.30
N ARG A 182 6.06 6.93 -6.68
CA ARG A 182 5.60 7.17 -5.30
C ARG A 182 4.61 8.30 -5.28
N TRP A 183 3.75 8.30 -4.28
CA TRP A 183 2.84 9.41 -4.03
C TRP A 183 2.81 9.79 -2.56
N ARG A 184 2.43 11.04 -2.34
CA ARG A 184 2.06 11.62 -1.06
C ARG A 184 0.84 12.50 -1.28
N ALA A 185 -0.16 12.39 -0.42
CA ALA A 185 -1.40 13.15 -0.48
C ALA A 185 -1.90 13.42 0.94
N VAL A 186 -2.56 14.56 1.18
CA VAL A 186 -2.97 15.00 2.52
C VAL A 186 -4.48 15.17 2.59
N LYS A 187 -5.09 14.69 3.67
CA LYS A 187 -6.46 15.03 4.03
C LYS A 187 -6.45 16.35 4.81
N ARG A 188 -7.04 17.41 4.26
CA ARG A 188 -7.22 18.67 4.98
C ARG A 188 -8.61 18.74 5.60
#